data_AF-A0A5D2VTW7-F1
#
_entry.id   AF-A0A5D2VTW7-F1
#
_cell.length_a   1.000
_cell.length_b   1.000
_cell.length_c   1.000
_cell.angle_alpha   90.00
_cell.angle_beta   90.00
_cell.angle_gamma   90.00
#
_symmetry.space_group_name_H-M   'P 1'
#
loop_
_entity.id
_entity.type
_entity.pdbx_description
1 polymer ?
#
loop_
_entity_poly.entity_id
_entity_poly.type
_entity_poly.pdbx_seq_one_letter_code
_entity_poly.pdbx_strand_id
1 'polypeptide(L)'
;MNFRQDLMEAMGQNVHFVIDSWMEGDNLTASVIWHLEWKGKEIPHTTGCNFFECQQIDGKLIISKIIGVEELPVKPRDWVLKLLKATIVVFDKFPFPAERIVAYKVGGNT
;
A
#
# COMPACT_ATOMS: atom_id res chain seq x y z
N MET A 1 -7.27 6.94 -15.64
CA MET A 1 -6.78 7.61 -14.43
C MET A 1 -5.31 7.27 -14.29
N ASN A 2 -4.42 8.27 -14.34
CA ASN A 2 -2.97 8.07 -14.29
C ASN A 2 -2.52 8.38 -12.86
N PHE A 3 -2.57 7.37 -12.00
CA PHE A 3 -2.32 7.52 -10.55
C PHE A 3 -1.02 8.27 -10.26
N ARG A 4 0.06 8.01 -11.02
CA ARG A 4 1.34 8.70 -10.84
C ARG A 4 1.20 10.20 -11.10
N GLN A 5 0.49 10.59 -12.15
CA GLN A 5 0.28 11.99 -12.45
C GLN A 5 -0.59 12.67 -11.39
N ASP A 6 -1.71 12.04 -11.03
CA ASP A 6 -2.63 12.55 -10.00
C ASP A 6 -1.90 12.72 -8.65
N LEU A 7 -1.02 11.77 -8.30
CA LEU A 7 -0.17 11.83 -7.11
C LEU A 7 0.81 13.01 -7.18
N MET A 8 1.55 13.15 -8.28
CA MET A 8 2.52 14.24 -8.44
C MET A 8 1.84 15.62 -8.42
N GLU A 9 0.65 15.74 -8.99
CA GLU A 9 -0.16 16.97 -8.93
C GLU A 9 -0.60 17.27 -7.50
N ALA A 10 -1.06 16.26 -6.74
CA ALA A 10 -1.47 16.42 -5.35
C ALA A 10 -0.31 16.78 -4.40
N MET A 11 0.89 16.24 -4.64
CA MET A 11 2.10 16.57 -3.87
C MET A 11 2.62 17.99 -4.16
N GLY A 12 2.37 18.50 -5.36
CA GLY A 12 2.90 19.78 -5.82
C GLY A 12 4.44 19.80 -5.84
N GLN A 13 5.03 20.99 -5.72
CA GLN A 13 6.50 21.17 -5.84
C GLN A 13 7.26 21.01 -4.52
N ASN A 14 6.56 20.93 -3.39
CA ASN A 14 7.19 21.08 -2.07
C ASN A 14 7.11 19.82 -1.22
N VAL A 15 6.30 18.83 -1.62
CA VAL A 15 6.17 17.55 -0.91
C VAL A 15 6.98 16.49 -1.65
N HIS A 16 7.77 15.71 -0.90
CA HIS A 16 8.60 14.65 -1.45
C HIS A 16 8.56 13.41 -0.57
N PHE A 17 8.64 12.23 -1.19
CA PHE A 17 9.00 11.01 -0.49
C PHE A 17 10.51 11.01 -0.26
N VAL A 18 10.92 10.78 0.99
CA VAL A 18 12.33 10.62 1.37
C VAL A 18 12.51 9.20 1.88
N ILE A 19 13.50 8.50 1.32
CA ILE A 19 13.83 7.15 1.72
C ILE A 19 14.69 7.21 2.98
N ASP A 20 14.18 6.66 4.07
CA ASP A 20 14.90 6.55 5.34
C ASP A 20 15.87 5.37 5.33
N SER A 21 15.41 4.24 4.79
CA SER A 21 16.21 3.03 4.66
C SER A 21 15.58 2.09 3.65
N TRP A 22 16.40 1.18 3.14
CA TRP A 22 15.94 0.07 2.31
C TRP A 22 16.69 -1.19 2.69
N MET A 23 16.05 -2.32 2.48
CA MET A 23 16.63 -3.64 2.66
C MET A 23 16.31 -4.50 1.46
N GLU A 24 17.32 -5.18 0.93
CA GLU A 24 17.15 -6.20 -0.09
C GLU A 24 17.07 -7.57 0.60
N GLY A 25 16.09 -8.36 0.21
CA GLY A 25 15.91 -9.72 0.68
C GLY A 25 16.23 -10.74 -0.40
N ASP A 26 16.18 -12.02 -0.03
CA ASP A 26 16.30 -13.11 -0.99
C ASP A 26 15.14 -13.11 -2.00
N ASN A 27 15.30 -13.85 -3.11
CA ASN A 27 14.26 -14.06 -4.13
C ASN A 27 13.70 -12.77 -4.75
N LEU A 28 14.57 -11.79 -5.06
CA LEU A 28 14.21 -10.53 -5.72
C LEU A 28 13.17 -9.72 -4.92
N THR A 29 13.29 -9.75 -3.59
CA THR A 29 12.44 -8.95 -2.70
C THR A 29 13.20 -7.73 -2.19
N ALA A 30 12.47 -6.64 -1.93
CA ALA A 30 13.02 -5.44 -1.32
C ALA A 30 11.99 -4.82 -0.38
N SER A 31 12.46 -4.08 0.61
CA SER A 31 11.62 -3.22 1.45
C SER A 31 12.22 -1.83 1.54
N VAL A 32 11.36 -0.83 1.65
CA VAL A 32 11.73 0.58 1.75
C VAL A 32 10.91 1.22 2.85
N ILE A 33 11.60 1.89 3.77
CA ILE A 33 10.99 2.78 4.76
C ILE A 33 11.17 4.21 4.25
N TRP A 34 10.11 5.00 4.31
CA TRP A 34 10.11 6.38 3.85
C TRP A 34 9.24 7.27 4.73
N HIS A 35 9.43 8.57 4.61
CA HIS A 35 8.51 9.58 5.13
C HIS A 35 8.24 10.66 4.08
N LEU A 36 7.18 11.45 4.28
CA LEU A 36 6.97 12.66 3.47
C LEU A 36 7.63 13.87 4.13
N GLU A 37 8.34 14.65 3.33
CA GLU A 37 8.82 15.96 3.72
C GLU A 37 8.07 17.07 3.00
N TRP A 38 7.87 18.20 3.68
CA TRP A 38 7.48 19.47 3.09
C TRP A 38 8.61 20.49 3.25
N LYS A 39 9.21 20.93 2.14
CA LYS A 39 10.34 21.88 2.11
C LYS A 39 11.51 21.46 3.03
N GLY A 40 11.88 20.19 2.99
CA GLY A 40 12.98 19.64 3.79
C GLY A 40 12.65 19.49 5.28
N LYS A 41 11.37 19.48 5.64
CA LYS A 41 10.90 19.20 7.00
C LYS A 41 9.95 18.01 6.98
N GLU A 42 10.22 17.01 7.79
CA GLU A 42 9.36 15.84 7.96
C GLU A 42 7.93 16.27 8.33
N ILE A 43 6.95 15.72 7.62
CA ILE A 43 5.52 15.90 7.93
C ILE A 43 5.15 14.84 8.98
N PRO A 44 4.63 15.22 10.16
CA PRO A 44 4.28 14.26 11.20
C PRO A 44 3.27 13.22 10.72
N HIS A 45 3.45 11.96 11.14
CA HIS A 45 2.54 10.85 10.85
C HIS A 45 2.35 10.55 9.36
N THR A 46 3.43 10.71 8.57
CA THR A 46 3.45 10.41 7.13
C THR A 46 4.58 9.46 6.76
N THR A 47 4.93 8.56 7.69
CA THR A 47 5.90 7.49 7.46
C THR A 47 5.20 6.30 6.82
N GLY A 48 5.88 5.59 5.94
CA GLY A 48 5.40 4.36 5.34
C GLY A 48 6.51 3.32 5.17
N CYS A 49 6.07 2.09 4.96
CA CYS A 49 6.92 0.96 4.64
C CYS A 49 6.30 0.20 3.48
N ASN A 50 7.05 0.01 2.40
CA ASN A 50 6.63 -0.81 1.27
C ASN A 50 7.54 -2.03 1.14
N PHE A 51 6.92 -3.17 0.85
CA PHE A 51 7.56 -4.41 0.45
C PHE A 51 7.28 -4.65 -1.03
N PHE A 52 8.32 -4.98 -1.77
CA PHE A 52 8.32 -5.24 -3.19
C PHE A 52 8.72 -6.69 -3.42
N GLU A 53 7.94 -7.39 -4.23
CA GLU A 53 8.37 -8.65 -4.86
C GLU A 53 8.61 -8.34 -6.34
N CYS A 54 9.78 -8.74 -6.84
CA CYS A 54 10.14 -8.56 -8.24
C CYS A 54 10.28 -9.91 -8.95
N GLN A 55 10.17 -9.87 -10.27
CA GLN A 55 10.37 -11.01 -11.16
C GLN A 55 11.26 -10.59 -12.32
N GLN A 56 12.02 -11.55 -12.86
CA GLN A 56 12.83 -11.32 -14.05
C GLN A 56 12.09 -11.85 -15.28
N ILE A 57 11.73 -10.94 -16.19
CA ILE A 57 11.00 -11.24 -17.43
C ILE A 57 11.80 -10.65 -18.58
N ASP A 58 12.20 -11.48 -19.54
CA ASP A 58 13.02 -11.10 -20.70
C ASP A 58 14.30 -10.30 -20.32
N GLY A 59 14.95 -10.72 -19.24
CA GLY A 59 16.16 -10.07 -18.71
C GLY A 59 15.91 -8.75 -17.97
N LYS A 60 14.66 -8.30 -17.84
CA LYS A 60 14.28 -7.09 -17.10
C LYS A 60 13.71 -7.45 -15.73
N LEU A 61 14.10 -6.69 -14.71
CA LEU A 61 13.50 -6.79 -13.39
C LEU A 61 12.19 -5.98 -13.37
N ILE A 62 11.09 -6.61 -13.00
CA ILE A 62 9.76 -6.01 -12.96
C ILE A 62 9.20 -6.22 -11.56
N ILE A 63 8.61 -5.18 -10.98
CA ILE A 63 7.87 -5.28 -9.72
C ILE A 63 6.57 -6.05 -9.99
N SER A 64 6.47 -7.27 -9.49
CA SER A 64 5.26 -8.10 -9.63
C SER A 64 4.24 -7.81 -8.54
N LYS A 65 4.67 -7.31 -7.38
CA LYS A 65 3.79 -7.03 -6.24
C LYS A 65 4.35 -5.94 -5.34
N ILE A 66 3.44 -5.14 -4.78
CA ILE A 66 3.73 -4.13 -3.78
C ILE A 66 2.75 -4.33 -2.62
N ILE A 67 3.27 -4.41 -1.40
CA ILE A 67 2.48 -4.34 -0.16
C ILE A 67 2.97 -3.13 0.62
N GLY A 68 2.05 -2.23 1.00
CA GLY A 68 2.38 -1.02 1.76
C GLY A 68 1.69 -0.98 3.12
N VAL A 69 2.38 -0.43 4.11
CA VAL A 69 1.82 0.02 5.39
C VAL A 69 2.18 1.48 5.55
N GLU A 70 1.18 2.34 5.70
CA GLU A 70 1.37 3.79 5.74
C GLU A 70 0.70 4.36 6.99
N GLU A 71 1.39 5.26 7.68
CA GLU A 71 0.77 6.08 8.71
C GLU A 71 -0.16 7.09 8.05
N LEU A 72 -1.35 7.25 8.63
CA LEU A 72 -2.30 8.24 8.17
C LEU A 72 -2.08 9.55 8.94
N PRO A 73 -1.85 10.69 8.24
CA PRO A 73 -1.70 11.99 8.89
C PRO A 73 -2.94 12.38 9.69
N VAL A 74 -4.10 11.88 9.26
CA VAL A 74 -5.37 11.98 9.99
C VAL A 74 -5.69 10.61 10.55
N LYS A 75 -5.62 10.43 11.88
CA LYS A 75 -5.98 9.18 12.56
C LYS A 75 -7.48 8.94 12.46
N PRO A 76 -8.00 8.14 11.50
CA PRO A 76 -9.43 7.99 11.28
C PRO A 76 -9.93 6.82 12.15
N ARG A 77 -9.46 6.73 13.40
CA ARG A 77 -9.67 5.58 14.28
C ARG A 77 -11.13 5.13 14.26
N ASP A 78 -12.03 6.08 14.46
CA ASP A 78 -13.46 5.78 14.54
C ASP A 78 -14.06 5.42 13.18
N TRP A 79 -13.54 5.95 12.08
CA TRP A 79 -14.08 5.71 10.74
C TRP A 79 -13.63 4.36 10.20
N VAL A 80 -12.35 4.01 10.37
CA VAL A 80 -11.80 2.72 9.97
C VAL A 80 -12.48 1.59 10.75
N LEU A 81 -12.65 1.76 12.06
CA LEU A 81 -13.35 0.77 12.89
C LEU A 81 -14.83 0.64 12.52
N LYS A 82 -15.52 1.74 12.19
CA LYS A 82 -16.90 1.70 11.70
C LYS A 82 -17.01 0.99 10.36
N LEU A 83 -16.10 1.26 9.43
CA LEU A 83 -16.07 0.60 8.12
C LEU A 83 -15.81 -0.90 8.27
N LEU A 84 -14.81 -1.29 9.07
CA LEU A 84 -14.50 -2.69 9.35
C LEU A 84 -15.71 -3.42 9.95
N LYS A 85 -16.36 -2.81 10.95
CA LYS A 85 -17.58 -3.36 11.56
C LYS A 85 -18.69 -3.53 10.51
N ALA A 86 -18.92 -2.53 9.66
CA ALA A 86 -19.93 -2.61 8.61
C ALA A 86 -19.63 -3.75 7.62
N THR A 87 -18.38 -3.90 7.19
CA THR A 87 -17.95 -5.00 6.32
C THR A 87 -18.20 -6.36 6.96
N ILE A 88 -17.82 -6.55 8.23
CA ILE A 88 -18.05 -7.80 8.97
C ILE A 88 -19.55 -8.09 9.07
N VAL A 89 -20.37 -7.11 9.45
CA VAL A 89 -21.83 -7.28 9.54
C VAL A 89 -22.43 -7.70 8.19
N VAL A 90 -21.96 -7.15 7.07
CA VAL A 90 -22.40 -7.54 5.73
C VAL A 90 -21.95 -8.96 5.40
N PHE A 91 -20.70 -9.33 5.72
CA PHE A 91 -20.17 -10.67 5.45
C PHE A 91 -20.90 -11.75 6.26
N ASP A 92 -21.12 -11.51 7.55
CA ASP A 92 -21.85 -12.41 8.43
C ASP A 92 -23.31 -12.58 8.00
N LYS A 93 -23.92 -11.52 7.45
CA LYS A 93 -25.31 -11.56 6.95
C LYS A 93 -25.44 -12.26 5.60
N PHE A 94 -24.37 -12.26 4.80
CA PHE A 94 -24.33 -12.87 3.46
C PHE A 94 -23.11 -13.79 3.29
N PRO A 95 -23.05 -14.91 4.03
CA PRO A 95 -21.86 -15.75 4.10
C PRO A 95 -21.50 -16.38 2.74
N PHE A 96 -22.48 -16.90 1.99
CA PHE A 96 -22.22 -17.52 0.69
C PHE A 96 -21.60 -16.57 -0.35
N PRO A 97 -22.09 -15.32 -0.56
CA PRO A 97 -21.39 -14.32 -1.38
C PRO A 97 -20.01 -13.92 -0.83
N ALA A 98 -19.88 -13.76 0.50
CA ALA A 98 -18.63 -13.35 1.13
C ALA A 98 -17.54 -14.42 0.97
N GLU A 99 -17.87 -15.69 1.20
CA GLU A 99 -16.98 -16.84 1.00
C GLU A 99 -16.48 -16.90 -0.45
N ARG A 100 -17.32 -16.60 -1.44
CA ARG A 100 -16.91 -16.53 -2.85
C ARG A 100 -15.95 -15.37 -3.14
N ILE A 101 -16.16 -14.21 -2.54
CA ILE A 101 -15.25 -13.05 -2.66
C ILE A 101 -13.88 -13.37 -2.05
N VAL A 102 -13.86 -14.04 -0.90
CA VAL A 102 -12.62 -14.47 -0.23
C VAL A 102 -11.92 -15.57 -1.03
N ALA A 103 -12.65 -16.56 -1.53
CA ALA A 103 -12.11 -17.67 -2.31
C ALA A 103 -11.58 -17.25 -3.69
N TYR A 104 -12.13 -16.20 -4.31
CA TYR A 104 -11.62 -15.67 -5.58
C TYR A 104 -10.15 -15.23 -5.49
N LYS A 105 -9.66 -14.80 -4.32
CA LYS A 105 -8.23 -14.50 -4.11
C LYS A 105 -7.35 -15.75 -4.03
N VAL A 106 -7.90 -16.92 -3.73
CA VAL A 106 -7.13 -18.18 -3.59
C VAL A 106 -6.97 -18.90 -4.93
N GLY A 107 -7.88 -18.69 -5.90
CA GLY A 107 -7.87 -19.36 -7.20
C GLY A 107 -7.20 -18.61 -8.36
N GLY A 108 -6.50 -17.49 -8.09
CA GLY A 108 -5.90 -16.64 -9.13
C GLY A 108 -4.51 -17.06 -9.62
N ASN A 109 -3.94 -18.14 -9.09
CA ASN A 109 -2.66 -18.73 -9.52
C ASN A 109 -2.83 -20.26 -9.69
N THR A 110 -3.39 -20.69 -10.81
CA THR A 110 -3.10 -21.98 -11.46
C THR A 110 -3.25 -21.82 -12.96
#